data_AF-A0A1I4UPQ4-F1
#
_entry.id   AF-A0A1I4UPQ4-F1
#
_cell.length_a   1.000
_cell.length_b   1.000
_cell.length_c   1.000
_cell.angle_alpha   90.00
_cell.angle_beta   90.00
_cell.angle_gamma   90.00
#
_symmetry.space_group_name_H-M   'P 1'
#
loop_
_entity.id
_entity.type
_entity.pdbx_description
1 polymer ?
#
loop_
_entity_poly.entity_id
_entity_poly.type
_entity_poly.pdbx_seq_one_letter_code
_entity_poly.pdbx_strand_id
1 'polypeptide(L)'
;MPMDDFRAQVDAEEPSFDLLRHCAKRYDVSLMAAMLKWIELAPKRTIVLAVRDDHVLWARSNRAAFISGAYLATRKMTIPVPSASIMHSRNCKTQTAINKIPAFVWFRKEPVDMPLTEISFVANQYGITLGILLLPDAQPRYWHQDKNETDDTGLESTIDLFERRGQTNIR
;
A
#
# COMPACT_ATOMS: atom_id res chain seq x y z
N MET A 1 16.67 4.38 8.92
CA MET A 1 15.56 4.92 9.74
C MET A 1 15.45 4.09 11.02
N PRO A 2 16.01 4.54 12.16
CA PRO A 2 15.83 3.88 13.45
C PRO A 2 14.35 3.71 13.76
N MET A 3 13.91 2.48 14.09
CA MET A 3 12.48 2.15 14.15
C MET A 3 11.74 2.93 15.24
N ASP A 4 12.35 3.10 16.41
CA ASP A 4 11.68 3.75 17.55
C ASP A 4 11.51 5.25 17.35
N ASP A 5 12.53 5.95 16.84
CA ASP A 5 12.41 7.37 16.48
C ASP A 5 11.41 7.55 15.34
N PHE A 6 11.44 6.68 14.32
CA PHE A 6 10.48 6.74 13.22
C PHE A 6 9.04 6.53 13.67
N ARG A 7 8.80 5.56 14.55
CA ARG A 7 7.51 5.33 15.18
C ARG A 7 7.02 6.56 15.94
N ALA A 8 7.89 7.18 16.74
CA ALA A 8 7.56 8.41 17.46
C ALA A 8 7.17 9.58 16.54
N GLN A 9 7.73 9.65 15.33
CA GLN A 9 7.35 10.69 14.35
C GLN A 9 5.96 10.45 13.72
N VAL A 10 5.56 9.18 13.53
CA VAL A 10 4.37 8.85 12.73
C VAL A 10 3.13 8.51 13.55
N ASP A 11 3.28 8.08 14.81
CA ASP A 11 2.16 7.61 15.64
C ASP A 11 1.18 8.73 16.02
N ALA A 12 1.60 9.99 16.02
CA ALA A 12 0.79 11.13 16.44
C ALA A 12 0.03 11.82 15.29
N GLU A 13 0.30 11.45 14.04
CA GLU A 13 -0.10 12.24 12.86
C GLU A 13 -0.93 11.41 11.87
N GLU A 14 -1.86 12.06 11.18
CA GLU A 14 -2.56 11.42 10.07
C GLU A 14 -1.58 11.12 8.91
N PRO A 15 -1.76 9.98 8.21
CA PRO A 15 -0.90 9.64 7.09
C PRO A 15 -1.00 10.70 6.00
N SER A 16 0.12 11.34 5.69
CA SER A 16 0.22 12.35 4.63
C SER A 16 1.58 12.30 3.94
N PHE A 17 1.63 12.80 2.71
CA PHE A 17 2.92 12.93 2.02
C PHE A 17 3.82 13.98 2.66
N ASP A 18 3.27 14.96 3.36
CA ASP A 18 4.06 15.96 4.08
C ASP A 18 4.78 15.34 5.29
N LEU A 19 4.10 14.48 6.05
CA LEU A 19 4.71 13.67 7.12
C LEU A 19 5.83 12.77 6.57
N LEU A 20 5.57 12.08 5.46
CA LEU A 20 6.56 11.18 4.85
C LEU A 20 7.75 11.92 4.25
N ARG A 21 7.55 13.11 3.70
CA ARG A 21 8.61 14.01 3.22
C ARG A 21 9.44 14.55 4.38
N HIS A 22 8.80 14.92 5.50
CA HIS A 22 9.49 15.30 6.72
C HIS A 22 10.42 14.16 7.19
N CYS A 23 9.89 12.94 7.27
CA CYS A 23 10.69 11.76 7.63
C CYS A 23 11.81 11.50 6.62
N ALA A 24 11.53 11.56 5.32
CA ALA A 24 12.53 11.37 4.28
C ALA A 24 13.71 12.35 4.43
N LYS A 25 13.42 13.63 4.71
CA LYS A 25 14.43 14.65 4.97
C LYS A 25 15.19 14.40 6.27
N ARG A 26 14.50 14.01 7.35
CA ARG A 26 15.11 13.76 8.68
C ARG A 26 16.14 12.63 8.64
N TYR A 27 15.85 11.56 7.89
CA TYR A 27 16.70 10.37 7.86
C TYR A 27 17.58 10.27 6.61
N ASP A 28 17.60 11.31 5.76
CA ASP A 28 18.33 11.35 4.49
C ASP A 28 18.05 10.14 3.59
N VAL A 29 16.76 9.89 3.34
CA VAL A 29 16.29 8.80 2.47
C VAL A 29 15.33 9.32 1.41
N SER A 30 15.07 8.51 0.38
CA SER A 30 14.04 8.86 -0.62
C SER A 30 12.63 8.81 -0.01
N LEU A 31 11.71 9.61 -0.57
CA LEU A 31 10.30 9.58 -0.19
C LEU A 31 9.68 8.18 -0.33
N MET A 32 10.07 7.45 -1.38
CA MET A 32 9.62 6.07 -1.59
C MET A 32 10.14 5.11 -0.51
N ALA A 33 11.39 5.28 -0.05
CA ALA A 33 11.91 4.51 1.07
C ALA A 33 11.16 4.82 2.38
N ALA A 34 10.85 6.10 2.62
CA ALA A 34 10.04 6.50 3.77
C ALA A 34 8.62 5.91 3.71
N MET A 35 7.95 5.91 2.55
CA MET A 35 6.65 5.26 2.34
C MET A 35 6.71 3.75 2.61
N LEU A 36 7.72 3.08 2.07
CA LEU A 36 7.91 1.63 2.22
C LEU A 36 8.25 1.25 3.66
N LYS A 37 8.87 2.15 4.44
CA LYS A 37 9.07 1.94 5.87
C LYS A 37 7.80 2.23 6.67
N TRP A 38 7.09 3.30 6.33
CA TRP A 38 5.86 3.72 7.00
C TRP A 38 4.76 2.66 6.95
N ILE A 39 4.58 1.98 5.80
CA ILE A 39 3.54 0.95 5.66
C ILE A 39 3.69 -0.21 6.68
N GLU A 40 4.88 -0.44 7.23
CA GLU A 40 5.13 -1.45 8.27
C GLU A 40 4.55 -1.03 9.64
N LEU A 41 4.33 0.27 9.84
CA LEU A 41 3.76 0.86 11.06
C LEU A 41 2.30 1.29 10.89
N ALA A 42 1.78 1.28 9.66
CA ALA A 42 0.43 1.78 9.38
C ALA A 42 -0.64 0.98 10.16
N PRO A 43 -1.49 1.64 10.97
CA PRO A 43 -2.39 0.96 11.91
C PRO A 43 -3.56 0.26 11.22
N LYS A 44 -3.95 0.73 10.03
CA LYS A 44 -5.08 0.21 9.24
C LYS A 44 -4.59 -0.53 8.00
N ARG A 45 -5.51 -1.20 7.31
CA ARG A 45 -5.24 -1.82 6.00
C ARG A 45 -4.76 -0.76 5.01
N THR A 46 -3.49 -0.86 4.65
CA THR A 46 -2.79 0.16 3.87
C THR A 46 -2.10 -0.46 2.68
N ILE A 47 -2.20 0.21 1.53
CA ILE A 47 -1.44 -0.09 0.33
C ILE A 47 -0.70 1.17 -0.11
N VAL A 48 0.60 1.05 -0.37
CA VAL A 48 1.39 2.10 -1.02
C VAL A 48 1.71 1.66 -2.44
N LEU A 49 1.65 2.58 -3.39
CA LEU A 49 1.85 2.28 -4.81
C LEU A 49 2.54 3.42 -5.55
N ALA A 50 3.07 3.12 -6.73
CA ALA A 50 3.38 4.11 -7.74
C ALA A 50 2.60 3.82 -9.01
N VAL A 51 2.17 4.89 -9.66
CA VAL A 51 1.46 4.90 -10.93
C VAL A 51 2.32 5.60 -11.98
N ARG A 52 2.29 5.08 -13.20
CA ARG A 52 2.82 5.70 -14.41
C ARG A 52 1.90 5.38 -15.57
N ASP A 53 1.59 6.37 -16.40
CA ASP A 53 0.77 6.22 -17.62
C ASP A 53 -0.56 5.48 -17.37
N ASP A 54 -1.29 5.88 -16.32
CA ASP A 54 -2.56 5.28 -15.87
C ASP A 54 -2.48 3.77 -15.53
N HIS A 55 -1.28 3.28 -15.22
CA HIS A 55 -1.05 1.92 -14.76
C HIS A 55 -0.26 1.88 -13.45
N VAL A 56 -0.54 0.90 -12.61
CA VAL A 56 0.19 0.68 -11.37
C VAL A 56 1.54 0.06 -11.70
N LEU A 57 2.61 0.83 -11.50
CA LEU A 57 4.00 0.41 -11.73
C LEU A 57 4.45 -0.60 -10.66
N TRP A 58 4.15 -0.32 -9.39
CA TRP A 58 4.41 -1.22 -8.27
C TRP A 58 3.44 -0.92 -7.13
N ALA A 59 3.23 -1.89 -6.25
CA ALA A 59 2.42 -1.72 -5.04
C ALA A 59 2.95 -2.63 -3.92
N ARG A 60 2.77 -2.21 -2.66
CA ARG A 60 3.03 -3.00 -1.46
C ARG A 60 1.85 -2.82 -0.51
N SER A 61 1.33 -3.93 0.01
CA SER A 61 0.30 -3.95 1.06
C SER A 61 0.95 -4.22 2.42
N ASN A 62 0.41 -3.65 3.49
CA ASN A 62 0.76 -4.08 4.84
C ASN A 62 0.13 -5.44 5.15
N ARG A 63 0.52 -6.03 6.28
CA ARG A 63 0.04 -7.35 6.71
C ARG A 63 -1.49 -7.43 6.78
N ALA A 64 -2.13 -6.41 7.38
CA ALA A 64 -3.58 -6.37 7.53
C ALA A 64 -4.31 -6.32 6.17
N ALA A 65 -3.84 -5.47 5.24
CA ALA A 65 -4.39 -5.40 3.90
C ALA A 65 -4.22 -6.72 3.15
N PHE A 66 -3.02 -7.30 3.21
CA PHE A 66 -2.71 -8.56 2.52
C PHE A 66 -3.59 -9.72 3.01
N ILE A 67 -3.72 -9.92 4.32
CA ILE A 67 -4.55 -10.99 4.91
C ILE A 67 -6.03 -10.83 4.52
N SER A 68 -6.53 -9.59 4.43
CA SER A 68 -7.92 -9.34 4.00
C SER A 68 -8.16 -9.54 2.50
N GLY A 69 -7.10 -9.73 1.70
CA GLY A 69 -7.16 -9.83 0.25
C GLY A 69 -7.08 -8.48 -0.49
N ALA A 70 -6.78 -7.38 0.20
CA ALA A 70 -6.54 -6.07 -0.38
C ALA A 70 -5.07 -5.94 -0.82
N TYR A 71 -4.76 -6.43 -2.02
CA TYR A 71 -3.43 -6.29 -2.62
C TYR A 71 -3.51 -6.16 -4.14
N LEU A 72 -2.49 -5.53 -4.72
CA LEU A 72 -2.37 -5.33 -6.16
C LEU A 72 -1.20 -6.19 -6.66
N ALA A 73 -1.52 -7.25 -7.39
CA ALA A 73 -0.55 -8.24 -7.89
C ALA A 73 0.22 -7.76 -9.13
N THR A 74 0.87 -6.60 -9.04
CA THR A 74 1.56 -5.91 -10.16
C THR A 74 2.65 -6.74 -10.84
N ARG A 75 3.22 -7.74 -10.15
CA ARG A 75 4.17 -8.70 -10.74
C ARG A 75 3.53 -9.75 -11.64
N LYS A 76 2.23 -10.03 -11.45
CA LYS A 76 1.49 -11.05 -12.20
C LYS A 76 0.72 -10.45 -13.37
N MET A 77 0.26 -9.21 -13.24
CA MET A 77 -0.53 -8.55 -14.27
C MET A 77 -0.40 -7.03 -14.21
N THR A 78 -0.58 -6.41 -15.38
CA THR A 78 -0.74 -4.96 -15.52
C THR A 78 -2.09 -4.54 -14.95
N ILE A 79 -2.06 -3.60 -14.00
CA ILE A 79 -3.27 -3.12 -13.32
C ILE A 79 -3.53 -1.68 -13.76
N PRO A 80 -4.63 -1.40 -14.48
CA PRO A 80 -5.00 -0.03 -14.81
C PRO A 80 -5.47 0.71 -13.57
N VAL A 81 -5.20 2.01 -13.52
CA VAL A 81 -5.74 2.89 -12.49
C VAL A 81 -7.22 3.13 -12.79
N PRO A 82 -8.12 2.95 -11.80
CA PRO A 82 -9.55 3.20 -12.01
C PRO A 82 -9.81 4.66 -12.42
N SER A 83 -10.74 4.88 -13.35
CA SER A 83 -11.09 6.23 -13.84
C SER A 83 -11.65 7.16 -12.77
N ALA A 84 -12.17 6.62 -11.67
CA ALA A 84 -12.65 7.38 -10.53
C ALA A 84 -11.53 7.72 -9.51
N SER A 85 -10.34 7.13 -9.65
CA SER A 85 -9.20 7.39 -8.76
C SER A 85 -8.60 8.76 -9.03
N ILE A 86 -8.19 9.47 -7.97
CA ILE A 86 -7.39 10.70 -8.12
C ILE A 86 -6.02 10.47 -8.76
N MET A 87 -5.53 9.23 -8.77
CA MET A 87 -4.24 8.85 -9.36
C MET A 87 -4.33 8.67 -10.88
N HIS A 88 -5.54 8.68 -11.45
CA HIS A 88 -5.71 8.68 -12.89
C HIS A 88 -5.33 10.06 -13.46
N SER A 89 -4.58 10.07 -14.56
CA SER A 89 -4.09 11.25 -15.29
C SER A 89 -5.15 12.35 -15.48
N ARG A 90 -6.40 11.98 -15.77
CA ARG A 90 -7.53 12.91 -15.99
C ARG A 90 -7.98 13.64 -14.73
N ASN A 91 -7.73 13.05 -13.56
CA ASN A 91 -8.15 13.58 -12.25
C ASN A 91 -7.01 14.28 -11.50
N CYS A 92 -5.78 14.06 -11.94
CA CYS A 92 -4.55 14.52 -11.30
C CYS A 92 -4.31 16.02 -11.52
N LYS A 93 -5.00 16.87 -10.75
CA LYS A 93 -4.98 18.35 -10.90
C LYS A 93 -3.96 19.07 -10.02
N THR A 94 -3.63 18.51 -8.86
CA THR A 94 -2.74 19.12 -7.86
C THR A 94 -1.55 18.22 -7.57
N GLN A 95 -0.48 18.79 -7.02
CA GLN A 95 0.71 18.01 -6.66
C GLN A 95 0.42 17.00 -5.53
N THR A 96 -0.39 17.39 -4.55
CA THR A 96 -0.90 16.49 -3.51
C THR A 96 -2.42 16.56 -3.53
N ALA A 97 -3.09 15.41 -3.41
CA ALA A 97 -4.54 15.35 -3.31
C ALA A 97 -4.97 14.26 -2.35
N ILE A 98 -6.14 14.46 -1.73
CA ILE A 98 -6.82 13.47 -0.90
C ILE A 98 -8.25 13.35 -1.42
N ASN A 99 -8.73 12.12 -1.56
CA ASN A 99 -10.11 11.86 -1.92
C ASN A 99 -10.63 10.60 -1.23
N LYS A 100 -11.94 10.51 -1.05
CA LYS A 100 -12.61 9.30 -0.57
C LYS A 100 -13.46 8.74 -1.69
N ILE A 101 -13.22 7.48 -2.03
CA ILE A 101 -13.98 6.74 -3.04
C ILE A 101 -14.43 5.40 -2.45
N PRO A 102 -15.40 4.71 -3.08
CA PRO A 102 -15.73 3.35 -2.65
C PRO A 102 -14.55 2.38 -2.86
N ALA A 103 -14.28 1.53 -1.87
CA ALA A 103 -13.16 0.58 -1.90
C ALA A 103 -13.26 -0.41 -3.07
N PHE A 104 -14.48 -0.77 -3.47
CA PHE A 104 -14.72 -1.68 -4.60
C PHE A 104 -14.18 -1.17 -5.94
N VAL A 105 -13.91 0.15 -6.05
CA VAL A 105 -13.31 0.77 -7.25
C VAL A 105 -11.90 0.22 -7.50
N TRP A 106 -11.12 0.01 -6.44
CA TRP A 106 -9.79 -0.63 -6.52
C TRP A 106 -9.85 -2.12 -6.23
N PHE A 107 -10.69 -2.55 -5.29
CA PHE A 107 -10.72 -3.91 -4.76
C PHE A 107 -12.13 -4.49 -4.91
N ARG A 108 -12.44 -5.09 -6.05
CA ARG A 108 -13.81 -5.52 -6.41
C ARG A 108 -14.51 -6.46 -5.42
N LYS A 109 -13.76 -7.10 -4.54
CA LYS A 109 -14.27 -7.99 -3.47
C LYS A 109 -14.64 -7.26 -2.17
N GLU A 110 -14.40 -5.95 -2.08
CA GLU A 110 -14.80 -5.13 -0.94
C GLU A 110 -16.28 -4.73 -1.04
N PRO A 111 -16.98 -4.53 0.10
CA PRO A 111 -18.36 -4.05 0.13
C PRO A 111 -18.57 -2.72 -0.61
N VAL A 112 -19.76 -2.53 -1.17
CA VAL A 112 -20.11 -1.34 -1.97
C VAL A 112 -20.08 -0.05 -1.14
N ASP A 113 -20.44 -0.15 0.13
CA ASP A 113 -20.50 0.92 1.12
C ASP A 113 -19.17 1.18 1.83
N MET A 114 -18.15 0.33 1.64
CA MET A 114 -16.86 0.49 2.29
C MET A 114 -16.09 1.67 1.68
N PRO A 115 -15.69 2.69 2.46
CA PRO A 115 -14.89 3.78 1.95
C PRO A 115 -13.41 3.38 1.82
N LEU A 116 -12.73 4.02 0.88
CA LEU A 116 -11.28 3.99 0.70
C LEU A 116 -10.80 5.44 0.59
N THR A 117 -9.83 5.82 1.41
CA THR A 117 -9.15 7.11 1.28
C THR A 117 -7.95 6.95 0.36
N GLU A 118 -7.91 7.72 -0.71
CA GLU A 118 -6.77 7.88 -1.59
C GLU A 118 -5.99 9.13 -1.18
N ILE A 119 -4.68 9.00 -1.10
CA ILE A 119 -3.75 10.13 -0.94
C ILE A 119 -2.75 10.00 -2.07
N SER A 120 -2.58 11.03 -2.89
CA SER A 120 -1.64 11.03 -4.01
C SER A 120 -0.60 12.13 -3.87
N PHE A 121 0.58 11.86 -4.44
CA PHE A 121 1.65 12.81 -4.60
C PHE A 121 2.29 12.67 -5.98
N VAL A 122 2.24 13.75 -6.77
CA VAL A 122 2.73 13.80 -8.14
C VAL A 122 4.21 14.19 -8.15
N ALA A 123 5.06 13.25 -8.54
CA ALA A 123 6.48 13.46 -8.67
C ALA A 123 6.85 13.73 -10.14
N ASN A 124 6.56 14.96 -10.61
CA ASN A 124 6.74 15.38 -12.00
C ASN A 124 8.14 15.08 -12.56
N GLN A 125 9.20 15.28 -11.76
CA GLN A 125 10.59 15.02 -12.16
C GLN A 125 10.88 13.56 -12.54
N TYR A 126 10.04 12.61 -12.10
CA TYR A 126 10.19 11.17 -12.37
C TYR A 126 9.07 10.61 -13.24
N GLY A 127 8.10 11.44 -13.65
CA GLY A 127 6.90 10.99 -14.38
C GLY A 127 6.15 9.87 -13.66
N ILE A 128 6.00 9.98 -12.34
CA ILE A 128 5.23 9.03 -11.52
C ILE A 128 4.32 9.76 -10.55
N THR A 129 3.22 9.11 -10.19
CA THR A 129 2.37 9.50 -9.06
C THR A 129 2.54 8.46 -7.96
N LEU A 130 2.97 8.88 -6.78
CA LEU A 130 3.01 8.06 -5.59
C LEU A 130 1.64 8.08 -4.92
N GLY A 131 1.22 6.95 -4.37
CA GLY A 131 -0.10 6.76 -3.81
C GLY A 131 -0.11 6.04 -2.48
N ILE A 132 -1.07 6.39 -1.63
CA ILE A 132 -1.46 5.67 -0.43
C ILE A 132 -2.96 5.39 -0.53
N LEU A 133 -3.35 4.14 -0.35
CA LEU A 133 -4.72 3.67 -0.25
C LEU A 133 -4.96 3.21 1.19
N LEU A 134 -5.87 3.86 1.90
CA LEU A 134 -6.23 3.54 3.28
C LEU A 134 -7.63 2.96 3.33
N LEU A 135 -7.74 1.70 3.71
CA LEU A 135 -9.00 1.02 3.94
C LEU A 135 -9.30 0.98 5.44
N PRO A 136 -10.59 1.02 5.86
CA PRO A 136 -10.98 0.63 7.21
C PRO A 136 -10.67 -0.85 7.45
N ASP A 137 -10.83 -1.33 8.67
CA ASP A 137 -10.67 -2.75 8.96
C ASP A 137 -11.60 -3.62 8.11
N ALA A 138 -11.16 -4.83 7.79
CA ALA A 138 -11.96 -5.74 7.01
C ALA A 138 -13.21 -6.12 7.80
N GLN A 139 -14.37 -6.05 7.17
CA GLN A 139 -15.57 -6.64 7.77
C GLN A 139 -15.34 -8.16 7.89
N PRO A 140 -15.80 -8.81 8.98
CA PRO A 140 -15.77 -10.26 9.07
C PRO A 140 -16.51 -10.86 7.87
N ARG A 141 -15.78 -11.47 6.94
CA ARG A 141 -16.41 -12.24 5.88
C ARG A 141 -16.94 -13.51 6.53
N TYR A 142 -18.27 -13.66 6.60
CA TYR A 142 -18.86 -14.97 6.85
C TYR A 142 -18.34 -15.92 5.77
N TRP A 143 -17.59 -16.93 6.17
CA TRP A 143 -16.90 -17.86 5.29
C TRP A 143 -17.90 -18.66 4.46
N HIS A 144 -18.23 -18.22 3.24
CA HIS A 144 -18.62 -19.15 2.20
C HIS A 144 -17.34 -19.70 1.57
N GLN A 145 -17.00 -20.89 2.04
CA GLN A 145 -15.89 -21.73 1.61
C GLN A 145 -16.20 -22.25 0.20
N ASP A 146 -15.76 -21.55 -0.84
CA ASP A 146 -15.46 -22.22 -2.11
C ASP A 146 -14.06 -22.81 -1.99
N LYS A 147 -14.00 -23.97 -1.33
CA LYS A 147 -12.96 -24.97 -1.57
C LYS A 147 -13.19 -25.49 -2.99
N ASN A 148 -12.53 -24.89 -3.97
CA ASN A 148 -12.16 -25.64 -5.17
C ASN A 148 -10.65 -25.81 -5.15
N GLU A 149 -10.27 -27.06 -4.96
CA GLU A 149 -8.93 -27.62 -5.09
C GLU A 149 -8.31 -27.18 -6.41
N THR A 150 -7.10 -26.63 -6.35
CA THR A 150 -6.09 -26.85 -7.38
C THR A 150 -4.71 -26.65 -6.76
N ASP A 151 -4.03 -27.78 -6.67
CA ASP A 151 -2.62 -28.01 -6.39
C ASP A 151 -1.97 -27.35 -5.18
N ASP A 152 -1.81 -28.20 -4.17
CA ASP A 152 -0.54 -28.50 -3.51
C ASP A 152 0.70 -28.04 -4.32
N THR A 153 1.15 -26.82 -4.06
CA THR A 153 2.58 -26.52 -4.06
C THR A 153 2.82 -25.56 -2.91
N GLY A 154 3.53 -26.06 -1.89
CA GLY A 154 3.83 -25.34 -0.66
C GLY A 154 4.20 -23.88 -0.87
N LEU A 155 3.23 -22.99 -0.62
CA LEU A 155 3.48 -21.56 -0.50
C LEU A 155 3.83 -21.30 0.97
N GLU A 156 5.09 -21.59 1.33
CA GLU A 156 5.73 -20.91 2.46
C GLU A 156 5.51 -19.40 2.27
N SER A 157 5.03 -18.71 3.31
CA SER A 157 4.82 -17.28 3.19
C SER A 157 6.15 -16.62 2.88
N THR A 158 6.19 -15.72 1.89
CA THR A 158 7.43 -15.00 1.54
C THR A 158 7.96 -14.17 2.72
N ILE A 159 7.13 -13.96 3.75
CA ILE A 159 7.49 -13.32 5.02
C ILE A 159 8.36 -14.27 5.86
N ASP A 160 8.03 -15.56 5.93
CA ASP A 160 8.80 -16.57 6.67
C ASP A 160 10.17 -16.84 6.01
N LEU A 161 10.27 -16.70 4.68
CA LEU A 161 11.52 -16.90 3.95
C LEU A 161 12.58 -15.82 4.25
N PHE A 162 12.14 -14.61 4.61
CA PHE A 162 13.03 -13.50 4.99
C PHE A 162 13.57 -13.65 6.41
N GLU A 163 12.75 -14.13 7.35
CA GLU A 163 13.17 -14.33 8.75
C GLU A 163 14.16 -15.49 8.90
N ARG A 164 14.03 -16.56 8.11
CA ARG A 164 14.99 -17.69 8.12
C ARG A 164 16.37 -17.36 7.57
N ARG A 165 16.49 -16.44 6.60
CA ARG A 165 17.79 -16.07 6.01
C ARG A 165 18.59 -15.05 6.85
N GLY A 166 18.01 -14.53 7.94
CA GLY A 166 18.66 -13.56 8.84
C GLY A 166 19.44 -14.18 10.00
N GLN A 167 19.32 -15.48 10.26
CA GLN A 167 20.06 -16.17 11.33
C GLN A 167 21.19 -17.03 10.77
N THR A 168 22.27 -16.39 10.33
CA THR A 168 23.58 -17.04 10.32
C THR A 168 24.16 -16.94 11.72
N ASN A 169 24.14 -18.04 12.47
CA ASN A 169 24.98 -18.23 13.64
C ASN A 169 26.44 -18.13 13.18
N ILE A 170 27.12 -17.03 13.50
CA ILE A 170 28.58 -16.94 13.39
C ILE A 170 29.13 -17.55 14.67
N ARG A 171 29.83 -18.68 14.53
CA ARG A 171 30.69 -19.26 15.57
C ARG A 171 31.93 -18.39 15.79
#